data_AF-A0A7D5VP82-F1
#
_entry.id   AF-A0A7D5VP82-F1
#
_cell.length_a   1.000
_cell.length_b   1.000
_cell.length_c   1.000
_cell.angle_alpha   90.00
_cell.angle_beta   90.00
_cell.angle_gamma   90.00
#
_symmetry.space_group_name_H-M   'P 1'
#
loop_
_entity.id
_entity.type
_entity.pdbx_description
1 polymer ?
#
loop_
_entity_poly.entity_id
_entity_poly.type
_entity_poly.pdbx_seq_one_letter_code
_entity_poly.pdbx_strand_id
1 'polypeptide(L)'
;MDVPDLSAIDDDQFEDIAISQAHPRSRDPELWALLASPEHIDRTRTILTNVHARTAAALRRRKAEREQFHLDCHARGAQGKKEWFESRPEYEKWRRGAAGFHQTVQTAISELSKIQRSQNRAVTNQGGHAARDALRKLAVAVHRHQARHAKSGEVAAQEDYELWQMLDHLTVPCGPQQEPTTLRTMLDFYWTDVDMVSDSEEKQTAAERTMRQAPAGRSARFTGTPRARHIGNDKGLAS
;
A
#
# COMPACT_ATOMS: atom_id res chain seq x y z
N MET A 1 -4.09 -25.55 7.69
CA MET A 1 -3.57 -26.41 6.61
C MET A 1 -2.20 -25.87 6.28
N ASP A 2 -1.20 -26.72 6.06
CA ASP A 2 0.09 -26.23 5.58
C ASP A 2 -0.09 -25.62 4.19
N VAL A 3 0.36 -24.37 4.03
CA VAL A 3 0.30 -23.67 2.76
C VAL A 3 1.38 -24.27 1.86
N PRO A 4 1.04 -24.82 0.68
CA PRO A 4 2.02 -25.44 -0.20
C PRO A 4 3.05 -24.43 -0.68
N ASP A 5 4.31 -24.88 -0.79
CA ASP A 5 5.37 -24.10 -1.41
C ASP A 5 5.12 -23.98 -2.92
N LEU A 6 4.58 -22.84 -3.34
CA LEU A 6 4.21 -22.57 -4.73
C LEU A 6 5.42 -22.41 -5.67
N SER A 7 6.63 -22.22 -5.13
CA SER A 7 7.86 -22.10 -5.92
C SER A 7 8.41 -23.46 -6.36
N ALA A 8 8.12 -24.52 -5.61
CA ALA A 8 8.64 -25.86 -5.87
C ALA A 8 7.72 -26.73 -6.76
N ILE A 9 6.48 -26.30 -6.98
CA ILE A 9 5.50 -27.06 -7.78
C ILE A 9 5.59 -26.74 -9.28
N ASP A 10 5.28 -27.75 -10.10
CA ASP A 10 5.20 -27.60 -11.54
C ASP A 10 3.99 -26.74 -11.97
N ASP A 11 3.95 -26.38 -13.26
CA ASP A 11 2.90 -25.50 -13.80
C ASP A 11 1.52 -26.16 -13.82
N ASP A 12 1.43 -27.49 -13.92
CA ASP A 12 0.16 -28.21 -13.97
C ASP A 12 -0.51 -28.23 -12.59
N GLN A 13 0.26 -28.54 -11.54
CA GLN A 13 -0.18 -28.46 -10.15
C GLN A 13 -0.50 -27.02 -9.75
N PHE A 14 0.32 -26.07 -10.19
CA PHE A 14 0.05 -24.66 -9.96
C PHE A 14 -1.26 -24.23 -10.64
N GLU A 15 -1.51 -24.69 -11.86
CA GLU A 15 -2.77 -24.43 -12.58
C GLU A 15 -3.98 -24.96 -11.83
N ASP A 16 -3.94 -26.21 -11.37
CA ASP A 16 -5.05 -26.80 -10.61
C ASP A 16 -5.36 -25.99 -9.34
N ILE A 17 -4.33 -25.58 -8.61
CA ILE A 17 -4.47 -24.72 -7.43
C ILE A 17 -5.06 -23.36 -7.84
N ALA A 18 -4.51 -22.69 -8.85
CA ALA A 18 -5.00 -21.38 -9.28
C ALA A 18 -6.47 -21.44 -9.74
N ILE A 19 -6.87 -22.51 -10.44
CA ILE A 19 -8.24 -22.75 -10.87
C ILE A 19 -9.15 -22.98 -9.66
N SER A 20 -8.75 -23.82 -8.70
CA SER A 20 -9.57 -24.11 -7.52
C SER A 20 -9.82 -22.84 -6.69
N GLN A 21 -8.85 -21.93 -6.67
CA GLN A 21 -8.93 -20.65 -5.97
C GLN A 21 -9.60 -19.52 -6.79
N ALA A 22 -9.93 -19.74 -8.06
CA ALA A 22 -10.51 -18.68 -8.90
C ALA A 22 -11.95 -18.29 -8.49
N HIS A 23 -12.69 -19.18 -7.81
CA HIS A 23 -14.08 -18.94 -7.43
C HIS A 23 -14.19 -18.35 -6.00
N PRO A 24 -14.64 -17.09 -5.84
CA PRO A 24 -14.55 -16.39 -4.54
C PRO A 24 -15.28 -17.07 -3.37
N ARG A 25 -16.37 -17.80 -3.62
CA ARG A 25 -17.18 -18.41 -2.54
C ARG A 25 -16.54 -19.67 -1.93
N SER A 26 -15.60 -20.30 -2.63
CA SER A 26 -14.96 -21.56 -2.24
C SER A 26 -13.46 -21.43 -2.04
N ARG A 27 -12.95 -20.20 -2.15
CA ARG A 27 -11.52 -19.87 -2.11
C ARG A 27 -11.02 -19.83 -0.68
N ASP A 28 -9.83 -20.37 -0.46
CA ASP A 28 -9.03 -20.17 0.75
C ASP A 28 -8.38 -18.76 0.73
N PRO A 29 -8.67 -17.89 1.72
CA PRO A 29 -8.08 -16.56 1.80
C PRO A 29 -6.55 -16.54 1.85
N GLU A 30 -5.92 -17.48 2.58
CA GLU A 30 -4.47 -17.49 2.78
C GLU A 30 -3.74 -17.91 1.50
N LEU A 31 -4.22 -18.98 0.87
CA LEU A 31 -3.66 -19.47 -0.39
C LEU A 31 -3.84 -18.46 -1.53
N TRP A 32 -4.97 -17.74 -1.57
CA TRP A 32 -5.14 -16.66 -2.54
C TRP A 32 -4.20 -15.49 -2.28
N ALA A 33 -4.00 -15.10 -1.01
CA ALA A 33 -3.05 -14.05 -0.68
C ALA A 33 -1.63 -14.43 -1.13
N LEU A 34 -1.26 -15.72 -1.00
CA LEU A 34 0.00 -16.24 -1.52
C LEU A 34 0.06 -16.19 -3.06
N LEU A 35 -0.98 -16.64 -3.77
CA LEU A 35 -1.07 -16.56 -5.24
C LEU A 35 -1.02 -15.11 -5.76
N ALA A 36 -1.51 -14.16 -4.98
CA ALA A 36 -1.52 -12.73 -5.27
C ALA A 36 -0.29 -11.98 -4.70
N SER A 37 0.66 -12.69 -4.11
CA SER A 37 1.91 -12.11 -3.62
C SER A 37 2.76 -11.59 -4.78
N PRO A 38 3.65 -10.60 -4.56
CA PRO A 38 4.53 -10.08 -5.61
C PRO A 38 5.37 -11.15 -6.30
N GLU A 39 5.70 -12.23 -5.59
CA GLU A 39 6.51 -13.34 -6.10
C GLU A 39 5.74 -14.22 -7.12
N HIS A 40 4.43 -14.42 -6.90
CA HIS A 40 3.64 -15.38 -7.68
C HIS A 40 2.61 -14.74 -8.62
N ILE A 41 2.28 -13.46 -8.42
CA ILE A 41 1.16 -12.82 -9.11
C ILE A 41 1.26 -12.88 -10.64
N ASP A 42 2.46 -12.76 -11.22
CA ASP A 42 2.66 -12.83 -12.66
C ASP A 42 2.49 -14.26 -13.21
N ARG A 43 3.00 -15.26 -12.50
CA ARG A 43 2.81 -16.69 -12.84
C ARG A 43 1.32 -17.05 -12.76
N THR A 44 0.65 -16.69 -11.67
CA THR A 44 -0.79 -16.91 -11.48
C THR A 44 -1.61 -16.27 -12.60
N ARG A 45 -1.32 -15.00 -12.95
CA ARG A 45 -2.04 -14.32 -14.04
C ARG A 45 -1.83 -15.00 -15.38
N THR A 46 -0.61 -15.43 -15.69
CA THR A 46 -0.26 -16.09 -16.95
C THR A 46 -1.02 -17.40 -17.10
N ILE A 47 -1.00 -18.23 -16.07
CA ILE A 47 -1.71 -19.51 -16.03
C ILE A 47 -3.22 -19.30 -16.19
N LEU A 48 -3.84 -18.42 -15.40
CA LEU A 48 -5.28 -18.15 -15.51
C LEU A 48 -5.65 -17.56 -16.89
N THR A 49 -4.78 -16.75 -17.50
CA THR A 49 -4.99 -16.25 -18.86
C THR A 49 -4.99 -17.37 -19.89
N ASN A 50 -4.09 -18.35 -19.75
CA ASN A 50 -4.05 -19.55 -20.60
C ASN A 50 -5.32 -20.39 -20.42
N VAL A 51 -5.76 -20.65 -19.18
CA VAL A 51 -7.03 -21.33 -18.87
C VAL A 51 -8.22 -20.62 -19.51
N HIS A 52 -8.28 -19.30 -19.37
CA HIS A 52 -9.33 -18.47 -19.95
C HIS A 52 -9.35 -18.57 -21.49
N ALA A 53 -8.18 -18.52 -22.13
CA ALA A 53 -8.04 -18.67 -23.58
C ALA A 53 -8.45 -20.07 -24.07
N ARG A 54 -8.03 -21.14 -23.38
CA ARG A 54 -8.44 -22.52 -23.70
C ARG A 54 -9.95 -22.70 -23.58
N THR A 55 -10.56 -22.13 -22.54
CA THR A 55 -12.02 -22.16 -22.34
C THR A 55 -12.76 -21.41 -23.46
N ALA A 56 -12.26 -20.23 -23.86
CA ALA A 56 -12.82 -19.47 -24.98
C ALA A 56 -12.69 -20.21 -26.32
N ALA A 57 -11.59 -20.93 -26.53
CA ALA A 57 -11.40 -21.78 -27.71
C ALA A 57 -12.39 -22.96 -27.71
N ALA A 58 -12.56 -23.64 -26.57
CA ALA A 58 -13.53 -24.73 -26.43
C ALA A 58 -14.97 -24.27 -26.69
N LEU A 59 -15.38 -23.12 -26.17
CA LEU A 59 -16.69 -22.50 -26.45
C LEU A 59 -16.89 -22.25 -27.94
N ARG A 60 -15.91 -21.66 -28.62
CA ARG A 60 -15.96 -21.40 -30.06
C ARG A 60 -16.03 -22.69 -30.88
N ARG A 61 -15.19 -23.66 -30.57
CA ARG A 61 -15.13 -24.95 -31.25
C ARG A 61 -16.46 -25.70 -31.13
N ARG A 62 -16.99 -25.83 -29.92
CA ARG A 62 -18.25 -26.55 -29.68
C ARG A 62 -19.47 -25.82 -30.26
N LYS A 63 -19.44 -24.49 -30.35
CA LYS A 63 -20.46 -23.72 -31.09
C LYS A 63 -20.43 -24.07 -32.58
N ALA A 64 -19.24 -24.15 -33.19
CA ALA A 64 -19.08 -24.54 -34.59
C ALA A 64 -19.53 -26.00 -34.82
N GLU A 65 -19.11 -26.93 -33.96
CA GLU A 65 -19.58 -28.33 -33.99
C GLU A 65 -21.11 -28.41 -33.87
N ARG A 66 -21.72 -27.57 -33.01
CA ARG A 66 -23.17 -27.53 -32.84
C ARG A 66 -23.90 -27.02 -34.08
N GLU A 67 -23.34 -26.02 -34.78
CA GLU A 67 -23.90 -25.52 -36.03
C GLU A 67 -23.81 -26.57 -37.13
N GLN A 68 -22.67 -27.26 -37.25
CA GLN A 68 -22.53 -28.37 -38.20
C GLN A 68 -23.56 -29.47 -37.93
N PHE A 69 -23.70 -29.88 -36.67
CA PHE A 69 -24.69 -30.86 -36.26
C PHE A 69 -26.13 -30.42 -36.57
N HIS A 70 -26.44 -29.13 -36.47
CA HIS A 70 -27.73 -28.57 -36.85
C HIS A 70 -28.00 -28.77 -38.36
N LEU A 71 -27.01 -28.44 -39.21
CA LEU A 71 -27.10 -28.62 -40.66
C LEU A 71 -27.30 -30.10 -41.03
N ASP A 72 -26.53 -31.00 -40.42
CA ASP A 72 -26.61 -32.45 -40.67
C ASP A 72 -27.97 -33.02 -40.23
N CYS A 73 -28.51 -32.54 -39.10
CA CYS A 73 -29.87 -32.87 -38.65
C CYS A 73 -30.94 -32.36 -39.61
N HIS A 74 -30.80 -31.13 -40.09
CA HIS A 74 -31.76 -30.54 -41.02
C HIS A 74 -31.79 -31.29 -42.36
N ALA A 75 -30.63 -31.71 -42.88
CA ALA A 75 -30.52 -32.52 -44.10
C ALA A 75 -31.24 -33.87 -44.01
N ARG A 76 -31.36 -34.44 -42.80
CA ARG A 76 -32.06 -35.72 -42.52
C ARG A 76 -33.57 -35.56 -42.28
N GLY A 77 -34.12 -34.35 -42.43
CA GLY A 77 -35.55 -34.09 -42.35
C GLY A 77 -36.16 -34.29 -40.95
N ALA A 78 -37.35 -34.89 -40.88
CA ALA A 78 -38.13 -34.97 -39.64
C ALA A 78 -37.42 -35.75 -38.51
N GLN A 79 -36.65 -36.79 -38.86
CA GLN A 79 -35.90 -37.58 -37.88
C GLN A 79 -34.74 -36.78 -37.28
N GLY A 80 -33.93 -36.13 -38.12
CA GLY A 80 -32.82 -35.29 -37.64
C GLY A 80 -33.32 -34.09 -36.84
N LYS A 81 -34.50 -33.53 -37.16
CA LYS A 81 -35.12 -32.48 -36.33
C LYS A 81 -35.38 -32.95 -34.89
N LYS A 82 -35.83 -34.19 -34.67
CA LYS A 82 -36.02 -34.74 -33.32
C LYS A 82 -34.70 -34.84 -32.56
N GLU A 83 -33.68 -35.44 -33.18
CA GLU A 83 -32.33 -35.56 -32.59
C GLU A 83 -31.71 -34.20 -32.25
N TRP A 84 -31.95 -33.18 -33.10
CA TRP A 84 -31.54 -31.81 -32.82
C TRP A 84 -32.16 -31.29 -31.51
N PHE A 85 -33.47 -31.44 -31.34
CA PHE A 85 -34.17 -30.97 -30.13
C PHE A 85 -33.78 -31.76 -28.88
N GLU A 86 -33.62 -33.08 -28.98
CA GLU A 86 -33.23 -33.96 -27.88
C GLU A 86 -31.84 -33.63 -27.33
N SER A 87 -30.91 -33.20 -28.20
CA SER A 87 -29.55 -32.82 -27.81
C SER A 87 -29.39 -31.39 -27.28
N ARG A 88 -30.42 -30.53 -27.39
CA ARG A 88 -30.35 -29.13 -26.92
C ARG A 88 -30.12 -28.99 -25.42
N PRO A 89 -30.81 -29.73 -24.53
CA PRO A 89 -30.65 -29.56 -23.09
C PRO A 89 -29.22 -29.85 -22.62
N GLU A 90 -28.59 -30.88 -23.19
CA GLU A 90 -27.20 -31.25 -22.87
C GLU A 90 -26.23 -30.14 -23.31
N TYR A 91 -26.36 -29.66 -24.55
CA TYR A 91 -25.55 -28.55 -25.05
C TYR A 91 -25.71 -27.29 -24.20
N GLU A 92 -26.94 -26.91 -23.84
CA GLU A 92 -27.19 -25.72 -23.01
C GLU A 92 -26.69 -25.88 -21.57
N LYS A 93 -26.74 -27.09 -21.00
CA LYS A 93 -26.13 -27.37 -19.69
C LYS A 93 -24.61 -27.18 -19.77
N TRP A 94 -23.97 -27.76 -20.78
CA TRP A 94 -22.54 -27.60 -21.00
C TRP A 94 -22.15 -26.13 -21.24
N ARG A 95 -22.87 -25.42 -22.13
CA ARG A 95 -22.61 -24.02 -22.49
C ARG A 95 -22.69 -23.11 -21.27
N ARG A 96 -23.72 -23.28 -20.43
CA ARG A 96 -23.88 -22.49 -19.19
C ARG A 96 -22.74 -22.76 -18.21
N GLY A 97 -22.35 -24.03 -18.02
CA GLY A 97 -21.23 -24.39 -17.16
C GLY A 97 -19.91 -23.78 -17.63
N ALA A 98 -19.58 -23.95 -18.92
CA ALA A 98 -18.36 -23.41 -19.52
C ALA A 98 -18.32 -21.86 -19.52
N ALA A 99 -19.45 -21.20 -19.80
CA ALA A 99 -19.55 -19.75 -19.74
C ALA A 99 -19.42 -19.22 -18.30
N GLY A 100 -20.00 -19.91 -17.32
CA GLY A 100 -19.83 -19.59 -15.90
C GLY A 100 -18.37 -19.69 -15.47
N PHE A 101 -17.72 -20.81 -15.80
CA PHE A 101 -16.29 -21.00 -15.54
C PHE A 101 -15.43 -19.91 -16.20
N HIS A 102 -15.68 -19.62 -17.48
CA HIS A 102 -14.99 -18.55 -18.22
C HIS A 102 -15.09 -17.20 -17.51
N GLN A 103 -16.31 -16.83 -17.06
CA GLN A 103 -16.55 -15.60 -16.33
C GLN A 103 -15.85 -15.57 -14.97
N THR A 104 -15.84 -16.69 -14.24
CA THR A 104 -15.13 -16.81 -12.96
C THR A 104 -13.63 -16.57 -13.12
N VAL A 105 -13.00 -17.23 -14.10
CA VAL A 105 -11.57 -17.04 -14.38
C VAL A 105 -11.28 -15.60 -14.82
N GLN A 106 -12.13 -15.00 -15.66
CA GLN A 106 -11.98 -13.60 -16.07
C GLN A 106 -12.05 -12.63 -14.88
N THR A 107 -12.97 -12.85 -13.95
CA THR A 107 -13.07 -12.05 -12.72
C THR A 107 -11.83 -12.20 -11.86
N ALA A 108 -11.31 -13.43 -11.68
CA ALA A 108 -10.07 -13.68 -10.93
C ALA A 108 -8.85 -12.96 -11.55
N ILE A 109 -8.69 -13.01 -12.88
CA ILE A 109 -7.63 -12.26 -13.60
C ILE A 109 -7.77 -10.74 -13.34
N SER A 110 -9.00 -10.24 -13.35
CA SER A 110 -9.29 -8.82 -13.12
C SER A 110 -8.95 -8.39 -11.70
N GLU A 111 -9.20 -9.24 -10.71
CA GLU A 111 -8.84 -9.04 -9.31
C GLU A 111 -7.32 -8.99 -9.14
N LEU A 112 -6.58 -9.98 -9.65
CA LEU A 112 -5.12 -10.00 -9.62
C LEU A 112 -4.51 -8.76 -10.30
N SER A 113 -5.09 -8.33 -11.43
CA SER A 113 -4.65 -7.11 -12.12
C SER A 113 -4.89 -5.83 -11.31
N LYS A 114 -5.89 -5.81 -10.43
CA LYS A 114 -6.09 -4.68 -9.48
C LYS A 114 -5.05 -4.74 -8.36
N ILE A 115 -4.82 -5.93 -7.80
CA ILE A 115 -3.83 -6.16 -6.75
C ILE A 115 -2.43 -5.74 -7.21
N GLN A 116 -1.99 -6.21 -8.37
CA GLN A 116 -0.68 -5.83 -8.91
C GLN A 116 -0.55 -4.34 -9.16
N ARG A 117 -1.60 -3.68 -9.68
CA ARG A 117 -1.59 -2.22 -9.85
C ARG A 117 -1.49 -1.48 -8.52
N SER A 118 -2.14 -1.96 -7.47
CA SER A 118 -1.98 -1.37 -6.14
C SER A 118 -0.58 -1.59 -5.56
N GLN A 119 0.00 -2.78 -5.72
CA GLN A 119 1.37 -3.09 -5.30
C GLN A 119 2.38 -2.19 -6.02
N ASN A 120 2.28 -2.08 -7.35
CA ASN A 120 3.17 -1.22 -8.13
C ASN A 120 3.07 0.25 -7.73
N ARG A 121 1.85 0.76 -7.47
CA ARG A 121 1.65 2.13 -6.96
C ARG A 121 2.27 2.34 -5.59
N ALA A 122 2.15 1.36 -4.69
CA ALA A 122 2.76 1.44 -3.37
C ALA A 122 4.29 1.54 -3.48
N VAL A 123 4.91 0.74 -4.35
CA VAL A 123 6.36 0.79 -4.62
C VAL A 123 6.77 2.13 -5.23
N THR A 124 6.05 2.63 -6.24
CA THR A 124 6.36 3.95 -6.86
C THR A 124 6.20 5.09 -5.85
N ASN A 125 5.16 5.08 -5.03
CA ASN A 125 4.94 6.12 -4.02
C ASN A 125 6.03 6.09 -2.94
N GLN A 126 6.39 4.91 -2.43
CA GLN A 126 7.48 4.76 -1.47
C GLN A 126 8.82 5.23 -2.03
N GLY A 127 9.16 4.84 -3.27
CA GLY A 127 10.37 5.31 -3.95
C GLY A 127 10.38 6.83 -4.17
N GLY A 128 9.24 7.40 -4.55
CA GLY A 128 9.08 8.85 -4.71
C GLY A 128 9.22 9.64 -3.41
N HIS A 129 8.72 9.11 -2.29
CA HIS A 129 8.92 9.73 -0.97
C HIS A 129 10.38 9.63 -0.51
N ALA A 130 10.99 8.46 -0.61
CA ALA A 130 12.40 8.27 -0.24
C ALA A 130 13.35 9.16 -1.06
N ALA A 131 13.12 9.30 -2.37
CA ALA A 131 13.91 10.17 -3.23
C ALA A 131 13.73 11.66 -2.86
N ARG A 132 12.50 12.10 -2.57
CA ARG A 132 12.23 13.48 -2.11
C ARG A 132 12.88 13.77 -0.77
N ASP A 133 12.86 12.83 0.17
CA ASP A 133 13.51 12.97 1.47
C ASP A 133 15.04 13.00 1.33
N ALA A 134 15.62 12.18 0.47
CA ALA A 134 17.05 12.22 0.16
C ALA A 134 17.46 13.57 -0.45
N LEU A 135 16.66 14.09 -1.39
CA LEU A 135 16.88 15.40 -2.00
C LEU A 135 16.79 16.54 -0.97
N ARG A 136 15.82 16.49 -0.05
CA ARG A 136 15.71 17.43 1.06
C ARG A 136 16.94 17.38 1.96
N LYS A 137 17.38 16.19 2.37
CA LYS A 137 18.58 16.00 3.22
C LYS A 137 19.83 16.56 2.53
N LEU A 138 19.98 16.30 1.24
CA LEU A 138 21.08 16.83 0.44
C LEU A 138 21.03 18.37 0.39
N ALA A 139 19.88 18.95 0.06
CA ALA A 139 19.70 20.39 -0.01
C ALA A 139 20.06 21.09 1.31
N VAL A 140 19.60 20.53 2.44
CA VAL A 140 19.94 21.03 3.79
C VAL A 140 21.44 20.91 4.08
N ALA A 141 22.07 19.79 3.72
CA ALA A 141 23.51 19.61 3.91
C ALA A 141 24.34 20.62 3.11
N VAL A 142 23.97 20.85 1.84
CA VAL A 142 24.62 21.84 0.96
C VAL A 142 24.42 23.26 1.51
N HIS A 143 23.22 23.60 1.97
CA HIS A 143 22.93 24.90 2.57
C HIS A 143 23.74 25.14 3.87
N ARG A 144 23.84 24.12 4.73
CA ARG A 144 24.69 24.17 5.94
C ARG A 144 26.17 24.30 5.60
N HIS A 145 26.64 23.65 4.53
CA HIS A 145 28.00 23.80 4.02
C HIS A 145 28.27 25.25 3.60
N GLN A 146 27.38 25.83 2.78
CA GLN A 146 27.45 27.22 2.35
C GLN A 146 27.49 28.19 3.54
N ALA A 147 26.62 28.00 4.52
CA ALA A 147 26.56 28.83 5.72
C ALA A 147 27.82 28.71 6.58
N ARG A 148 28.44 27.53 6.67
CA ARG A 148 29.70 27.32 7.39
C ARG A 148 30.86 28.02 6.68
N HIS A 149 30.92 27.91 5.36
CA HIS A 149 31.94 28.55 4.53
C HIS A 149 31.87 30.08 4.61
N ALA A 150 30.65 30.64 4.59
CA ALA A 150 30.43 32.06 4.78
C ALA A 150 30.89 32.55 6.17
N LYS A 151 30.83 31.69 7.20
CA LYS A 151 31.31 31.99 8.56
C LYS A 151 32.82 31.86 8.73
N SER A 152 33.48 30.93 8.01
CA SER A 152 34.94 30.79 8.07
C SER A 152 35.66 31.93 7.34
N GLY A 153 34.99 32.58 6.38
CA GLY A 153 35.58 33.67 5.59
C GLY A 153 36.63 33.18 4.59
N GLU A 154 36.70 31.87 4.37
CA GLU A 154 37.57 31.26 3.37
C GLU A 154 37.04 31.51 1.96
N VAL A 155 37.93 31.51 0.96
CA VAL A 155 37.54 31.55 -0.45
C VAL A 155 37.13 30.15 -0.87
N ALA A 156 35.88 30.00 -1.32
CA ALA A 156 35.35 28.70 -1.72
C ALA A 156 35.96 28.25 -3.05
N ALA A 157 36.12 26.94 -3.21
CA ALA A 157 36.56 26.38 -4.48
C ALA A 157 35.44 26.53 -5.54
N GLN A 158 35.80 26.44 -6.81
CA GLN A 158 34.83 26.59 -7.90
C GLN A 158 33.73 25.51 -7.83
N GLU A 159 34.10 24.30 -7.41
CA GLU A 159 33.21 23.16 -7.24
C GLU A 159 32.15 23.40 -6.14
N ASP A 160 32.50 24.16 -5.10
CA ASP A 160 31.58 24.54 -4.04
C ASP A 160 30.52 25.53 -4.55
N TYR A 161 30.95 26.50 -5.37
CA TYR A 161 30.03 27.45 -6.00
C TYR A 161 29.05 26.75 -6.95
N GLU A 162 29.54 25.82 -7.77
CA GLU A 162 28.71 25.01 -8.66
C GLU A 162 27.70 24.18 -7.86
N LEU A 163 28.14 23.54 -6.77
CA LEU A 163 27.24 22.80 -5.88
C LEU A 163 26.18 23.69 -5.24
N TRP A 164 26.53 24.92 -4.84
CA TRP A 164 25.57 25.86 -4.26
C TRP A 164 24.57 26.40 -5.29
N GLN A 165 25.00 26.63 -6.53
CA GLN A 165 24.10 27.05 -7.63
C GLN A 165 23.06 25.99 -7.96
N MET A 166 23.36 24.70 -7.74
CA MET A 166 22.37 23.64 -7.93
C MET A 166 21.12 23.80 -7.06
N LEU A 167 21.21 24.49 -5.91
CA LEU A 167 20.02 24.80 -5.09
C LEU A 167 19.06 25.77 -5.81
N ASP A 168 19.59 26.64 -6.68
CA ASP A 168 18.83 27.64 -7.41
C ASP A 168 18.28 27.10 -8.74
N HIS A 169 18.87 26.02 -9.27
CA HIS A 169 18.46 25.40 -10.53
C HIS A 169 17.54 24.19 -10.37
N LEU A 170 17.72 23.40 -9.32
CA LEU A 170 16.86 22.24 -9.07
C LEU A 170 15.51 22.70 -8.52
N THR A 171 14.44 22.16 -9.10
CA THR A 171 13.07 22.47 -8.69
C THR A 171 12.33 21.23 -8.21
N VAL A 172 11.41 21.42 -7.27
CA VAL A 172 10.46 20.41 -6.82
C VAL A 172 9.04 20.93 -7.03
N PRO A 173 8.09 20.06 -7.43
CA PRO A 173 6.71 20.46 -7.60
C PRO A 173 6.05 20.68 -6.24
N CYS A 174 5.45 21.85 -6.05
CA CYS A 174 4.80 22.25 -4.80
C CYS A 174 3.33 22.67 -5.03
N GLY A 175 2.50 22.44 -4.00
CA GLY A 175 1.10 22.83 -4.01
C GLY A 175 0.18 21.97 -4.91
N PRO A 176 -1.13 22.27 -4.91
CA PRO A 176 -2.14 21.52 -5.67
C PRO A 176 -1.96 21.60 -7.19
N GLN A 177 -1.29 22.65 -7.68
CA GLN A 177 -1.00 22.87 -9.10
C GLN A 177 0.38 22.35 -9.53
N GLN A 178 1.15 21.75 -8.61
CA GLN A 178 2.49 21.20 -8.88
C GLN A 178 3.47 22.23 -9.48
N GLU A 179 3.43 23.46 -8.98
CA GLU A 179 4.28 24.54 -9.49
C GLU A 179 5.75 24.26 -9.17
N PRO A 180 6.67 24.41 -10.13
CA PRO A 180 8.09 24.16 -9.91
C PRO A 180 8.68 25.24 -8.98
N THR A 181 9.12 24.82 -7.79
CA THR A 181 9.73 25.69 -6.77
C THR A 181 11.18 25.28 -6.57
N THR A 182 12.13 26.22 -6.57
CA THR A 182 13.56 25.91 -6.43
C THR A 182 13.87 25.35 -5.04
N LEU A 183 14.94 24.54 -4.94
CA LEU A 183 15.39 24.02 -3.63
C LEU A 183 15.79 25.16 -2.69
N ARG A 184 16.33 26.27 -3.21
CA ARG A 184 16.60 27.50 -2.45
C ARG A 184 15.33 28.04 -1.80
N THR A 185 14.29 28.27 -2.58
CA THR A 185 13.00 28.74 -2.06
C THR A 185 12.38 27.73 -1.09
N MET A 186 12.55 26.43 -1.33
CA MET A 186 12.13 25.40 -0.38
C MET A 186 12.88 25.48 0.94
N LEU A 187 14.20 25.67 0.90
CA LEU A 187 15.03 25.85 2.08
C LEU A 187 14.61 27.10 2.85
N ASP A 188 14.51 28.24 2.17
CA ASP A 188 14.27 29.53 2.81
C ASP A 188 12.91 29.62 3.50
N PHE A 189 11.85 29.06 2.89
CA PHE A 189 10.47 29.23 3.35
C PHE A 189 9.84 27.99 4.01
N TYR A 190 10.32 26.79 3.70
CA TYR A 190 9.61 25.55 4.05
C TYR A 190 10.47 24.52 4.79
N TRP A 191 11.79 24.50 4.59
CA TRP A 191 12.70 23.51 5.18
C TRP A 191 13.71 24.10 6.16
N THR A 192 13.66 25.40 6.44
CA THR A 192 14.43 26.09 7.48
C THR A 192 13.96 25.62 8.85
N ASP A 193 14.85 24.89 9.54
CA ASP A 193 14.77 24.45 10.95
C ASP A 193 13.38 24.04 11.46
N VAL A 194 12.86 22.96 10.91
CA VAL A 194 12.22 21.96 11.76
C VAL A 194 13.30 20.92 12.03
N ASP A 195 14.00 21.05 13.16
CA ASP A 195 14.39 19.84 13.88
C ASP A 195 13.09 19.05 13.95
N MET A 196 12.99 18.00 13.11
CA MET A 196 11.93 17.03 13.30
C MET A 196 12.28 16.41 14.63
N VAL A 197 11.69 17.00 15.68
CA VAL A 197 11.62 16.47 17.02
C VAL A 197 11.31 15.00 16.79
N SER A 198 12.32 14.17 17.00
CA SER A 198 12.15 12.74 16.85
C SER A 198 10.95 12.34 17.72
N ASP A 199 10.17 11.32 17.34
CA ASP A 199 9.10 10.81 18.21
C ASP A 199 9.61 10.53 19.65
N SER A 200 10.93 10.35 19.83
CA SER A 200 11.57 10.31 21.15
C SER A 200 11.67 11.66 21.86
N GLU A 201 12.04 12.75 21.19
CA GLU A 201 12.12 14.10 21.78
C GLU A 201 10.74 14.71 22.03
N GLU A 202 9.73 14.34 21.24
CA GLU A 202 8.34 14.79 21.42
C GLU A 202 7.73 14.08 22.63
N LYS A 203 8.07 12.80 22.82
CA LYS A 203 7.76 12.05 24.05
C LYS A 203 8.56 12.56 25.25
N GLN A 204 9.80 12.98 25.08
CA GLN A 204 10.63 13.54 26.16
C GLN A 204 10.13 14.90 26.61
N THR A 205 9.79 15.80 25.67
CA THR A 205 9.26 17.13 25.97
C THR A 205 7.80 17.07 26.45
N ALA A 206 7.00 16.11 25.95
CA ALA A 206 5.69 15.81 26.53
C ALA A 206 5.85 15.30 27.97
N ALA A 207 6.74 14.34 28.22
CA ALA A 207 7.02 13.82 29.57
C ALA A 207 7.53 14.92 30.51
N GLU A 208 8.42 15.80 30.08
CA GLU A 208 8.90 16.94 30.87
C GLU A 208 7.79 17.95 31.16
N ARG A 209 6.89 18.23 30.20
CA ARG A 209 5.71 19.08 30.42
C ARG A 209 4.73 18.44 31.38
N THR A 210 4.50 17.13 31.28
CA THR A 210 3.64 16.38 32.21
C THR A 210 4.25 16.34 33.61
N MET A 211 5.57 16.21 33.76
CA MET A 211 6.25 16.27 35.06
C MET A 211 6.25 17.68 35.67
N ARG A 212 6.37 18.73 34.85
CA ARG A 212 6.23 20.14 35.32
C ARG A 212 4.80 20.49 35.73
N GLN A 213 3.79 19.87 35.13
CA GLN A 213 2.37 20.05 35.47
C GLN A 213 1.85 19.03 36.49
N ALA A 214 2.64 18.02 36.85
CA ALA A 214 2.27 17.04 37.85
C ALA A 214 2.12 17.73 39.23
N PRO A 215 1.03 17.46 39.97
CA PRO A 215 0.72 18.13 41.24
C PRO A 215 1.66 17.77 42.41
N ALA A 216 2.72 16.98 42.18
CA ALA A 216 3.66 16.54 43.20
C ALA A 216 4.93 17.42 43.33
N GLY A 217 4.94 18.63 42.74
CA GLY A 217 6.07 19.56 42.81
C GLY A 217 5.79 20.94 43.42
N ARG A 218 4.57 21.22 43.88
CA ARG A 218 4.22 22.46 44.60
C ARG A 218 4.23 22.25 46.12
N SER A 219 5.37 21.88 46.67
CA SER A 219 5.58 21.91 48.13
C SER A 219 7.00 22.36 48.48
N ALA A 220 7.39 23.53 48.00
CA ALA A 220 8.53 24.26 48.57
C ALA A 220 8.45 25.73 48.19
N ARG A 221 7.56 26.49 48.87
CA ARG A 221 7.68 27.94 49.16
C ARG A 221 6.34 28.46 49.72
N PHE A 222 6.10 28.17 50.99
CA PHE A 222 5.32 29.07 51.87
C PHE A 222 5.71 28.80 53.33
N THR A 223 6.90 29.27 53.73
CA THR A 223 7.24 29.47 55.14
C THR A 223 6.54 30.74 55.61
N GLY A 224 5.33 30.57 56.12
CA GLY A 224 4.55 31.62 56.76
C GLY A 224 3.75 31.01 57.90
N THR A 225 4.43 30.70 59.01
CA THR A 225 3.78 30.27 60.25
C THR A 225 3.00 31.45 60.85
N PRO A 226 1.66 31.34 61.04
CA PRO A 226 0.89 32.33 61.76
C PRO A 226 1.06 32.14 63.27
N ARG A 227 1.21 33.29 63.91
CA ARG A 227 1.40 33.57 65.34
C ARG A 227 0.23 33.04 66.17
N ALA A 228 0.50 32.12 67.10
CA ALA A 228 -0.46 31.69 68.11
C ALA A 228 -0.64 32.79 69.19
N ARG A 229 -1.89 33.21 69.42
CA ARG A 229 -2.29 34.00 70.60
C ARG A 229 -3.79 33.88 70.85
N HIS A 230 -4.17 33.14 71.89
CA HIS A 230 -5.29 33.41 72.80
C HIS A 230 -5.14 32.43 73.98
N ILE A 231 -4.62 32.88 75.13
CA ILE A 231 -5.34 33.44 76.28
C ILE A 231 -6.32 32.43 76.88
N GLY A 232 -5.83 31.75 77.91
CA GLY A 232 -6.38 31.78 79.27
C GLY A 232 -7.80 31.28 79.48
N ASN A 233 -7.93 30.12 80.11
CA ASN A 233 -9.09 29.84 80.95
C ASN A 233 -8.62 29.18 82.25
N ASP A 234 -8.71 29.97 83.33
CA ASP A 234 -8.54 29.55 84.71
C ASP A 234 -9.69 28.64 85.16
N LYS A 235 -9.33 27.61 85.92
CA LYS A 235 -10.07 26.86 86.97
C LYS A 235 -9.23 25.58 87.18
N GLY A 236 -8.43 25.42 88.23
CA GLY A 236 -8.70 25.70 89.63
C GLY A 236 -9.25 24.42 90.27
N LEU A 237 -8.35 23.60 90.84
CA LEU A 237 -8.32 23.21 92.26
C LEU A 237 -7.35 22.04 92.48
N ALA A 238 -6.60 22.18 93.57
CA ALA A 238 -5.61 21.25 94.09
C ALA A 238 -6.25 20.07 94.85
N SER A 239 -5.43 19.05 95.07
CA SER A 239 -5.49 18.05 96.15
C SER A 239 -6.67 17.08 96.18
#